data_AF-A0A1Y4SMF2-F1
#
_entry.id   AF-A0A1Y4SMF2-F1
#
_cell.length_a   1.000
_cell.length_b   1.000
_cell.length_c   1.000
_cell.angle_alpha   90.00
_cell.angle_beta   90.00
_cell.angle_gamma   90.00
#
_symmetry.space_group_name_H-M   'P 1'
#
loop_
_entity.id
_entity.type
_entity.pdbx_description
1 polymer ?
#
loop_
_entity_poly.entity_id
_entity_poly.type
_entity_poly.pdbx_seq_one_letter_code
_entity_poly.pdbx_strand_id
1 'polypeptide(L)'
;MLSNNRIVGTLKYVTGYTGFSSVSEEQSGNYLAIKFDTNVEEPDSITVELVGGTKGPVELDEDRMFVGRIKDKTIKTIKVTTTVDEQEYVENYDISRLVLTPASE
;
A
#
# COMPACT_ATOMS: atom_id res chain seq x y z
N MET A 1 -4.73 -12.02 -2.26
CA MET A 1 -3.84 -13.05 -2.84
C MET A 1 -2.80 -12.33 -3.68
N LEU A 2 -1.53 -12.67 -3.48
CA LEU A 2 -0.43 -12.23 -4.35
C LEU A 2 -0.17 -13.32 -5.39
N SER A 3 -0.14 -12.97 -6.67
CA SER A 3 0.21 -13.89 -7.76
C SER A 3 0.75 -13.11 -8.95
N ASN A 4 1.93 -13.45 -9.46
CA ASN A 4 2.58 -12.78 -10.58
C ASN A 4 2.60 -11.24 -10.44
N ASN A 5 3.11 -10.73 -9.32
CA ASN A 5 3.13 -9.30 -8.98
C ASN A 5 1.76 -8.62 -9.08
N ARG A 6 0.69 -9.36 -8.80
CA ARG A 6 -0.67 -8.82 -8.77
C ARG A 6 -1.30 -9.08 -7.42
N ILE A 7 -1.86 -8.01 -6.85
CA ILE A 7 -2.58 -8.04 -5.60
C ILE A 7 -4.08 -7.99 -5.93
N VAL A 8 -4.78 -9.06 -5.57
CA VAL A 8 -6.23 -9.19 -5.76
C VAL A 8 -6.94 -9.44 -4.44
N GLY A 9 -8.15 -8.93 -4.32
CA GLY A 9 -8.95 -9.05 -3.10
C GLY A 9 -10.09 -8.04 -3.07
N THR A 10 -10.91 -8.13 -2.01
CA THR A 10 -11.96 -7.16 -1.73
C THR A 10 -11.54 -6.32 -0.52
N LEU A 11 -11.48 -5.00 -0.68
CA LEU A 11 -11.24 -4.06 0.41
C LEU A 11 -12.59 -3.60 0.94
N LYS A 12 -12.88 -3.90 2.20
CA LYS A 12 -14.08 -3.40 2.86
C LYS A 12 -13.95 -1.91 3.14
N TYR A 13 -15.08 -1.21 3.09
CA TYR A 13 -15.17 0.16 3.56
C TYR A 13 -15.13 0.14 5.09
N VAL A 14 -14.20 0.91 5.65
CA VAL A 14 -14.00 1.06 7.10
C VAL A 14 -14.33 2.50 7.47
N THR A 15 -14.93 2.73 8.62
CA THR A 15 -15.18 4.06 9.22
C THR A 15 -14.46 4.18 10.55
N GLY A 16 -14.17 5.41 10.97
CA GLY A 16 -13.57 5.69 12.28
C GLY A 16 -12.14 5.20 12.46
N TYR A 17 -11.38 4.97 11.39
CA TYR A 17 -9.99 4.53 11.48
C TYR A 17 -9.04 5.70 11.81
N THR A 18 -9.09 6.14 13.07
CA THR A 18 -8.29 7.27 13.59
C THR A 18 -6.79 7.01 13.57
N GLY A 19 -6.36 5.74 13.60
CA GLY A 19 -4.96 5.35 13.49
C GLY A 19 -4.32 5.60 12.12
N PHE A 20 -5.12 5.78 11.05
CA PHE A 20 -4.59 6.08 9.71
C PHE A 20 -4.26 7.56 9.52
N SER A 21 -5.08 8.46 10.06
CA SER A 21 -4.94 9.90 9.85
C SER A 21 -5.70 10.71 10.89
N SER A 22 -5.17 11.88 11.23
CA SER A 22 -5.87 12.90 12.02
C SER A 22 -6.93 13.66 11.20
N VAL A 23 -6.93 13.53 9.88
CA VAL A 23 -7.91 14.16 8.99
C VAL A 23 -9.17 13.30 8.94
N SER A 24 -10.31 13.83 9.41
CA SER A 24 -11.58 13.10 9.52
C SER A 24 -12.02 12.45 8.20
N GLU A 25 -11.81 13.12 7.07
CA GLU A 25 -12.13 12.62 5.72
C GLU A 25 -11.27 11.42 5.29
N GLU A 26 -10.14 11.21 5.96
CA GLU A 26 -9.22 10.09 5.75
C GLU A 26 -9.42 8.94 6.72
N GLN A 27 -10.32 9.08 7.69
CA GLN A 27 -10.66 8.03 8.67
C GLN A 27 -11.78 7.11 8.18
N SER A 28 -12.33 7.36 6.98
CA SER A 28 -13.29 6.46 6.32
C SER A 28 -12.88 6.13 4.89
N GLY A 29 -12.92 4.87 4.49
CA GLY A 29 -12.57 4.43 3.14
C GLY A 29 -12.17 2.97 3.03
N ASN A 30 -11.65 2.59 1.87
CA ASN A 30 -11.09 1.28 1.62
C ASN A 30 -9.57 1.34 1.82
N TYR A 31 -9.05 0.54 2.75
CA TYR A 31 -7.62 0.52 3.09
C TYR A 31 -7.02 -0.81 2.67
N LEU A 32 -5.86 -0.74 2.01
CA LEU A 32 -5.00 -1.87 1.76
C LEU A 32 -3.92 -1.89 2.84
N ALA A 33 -3.97 -2.89 3.70
CA ALA A 33 -2.87 -3.22 4.61
C ALA A 33 -2.12 -4.42 4.03
N ILE A 34 -0.81 -4.29 3.86
CA ILE A 34 0.04 -5.35 3.32
C ILE A 34 1.44 -5.24 3.93
N LYS A 35 2.00 -6.40 4.31
CA LYS A 35 3.39 -6.52 4.73
C LYS A 35 4.26 -6.80 3.51
N PHE A 36 5.37 -6.09 3.38
CA PHE A 36 6.37 -6.34 2.35
C PHE A 36 7.59 -6.99 2.98
N ASP A 37 7.74 -8.29 2.75
CA ASP A 37 8.97 -8.99 3.07
C ASP A 37 9.93 -8.90 1.89
N THR A 38 11.22 -8.81 2.20
CA THR A 38 12.31 -8.85 1.22
C THR A 38 13.21 -10.02 1.57
N ASN A 39 13.82 -10.63 0.55
CA ASN A 39 14.81 -11.68 0.73
C ASN A 39 16.19 -11.11 1.15
N VAL A 40 16.31 -9.79 1.22
CA VAL A 40 17.47 -9.10 1.79
C VAL A 40 17.31 -9.10 3.32
N GLU A 41 18.30 -9.65 4.03
CA GLU A 41 18.27 -9.77 5.49
C GLU A 41 18.23 -8.39 6.17
N GLU A 42 19.08 -7.47 5.70
CA GLU A 42 19.24 -6.10 6.23
C GLU A 42 19.26 -5.09 5.07
N PRO A 43 18.10 -4.68 4.53
CA PRO A 43 18.05 -3.58 3.57
C PRO A 43 18.29 -2.24 4.27
N ASP A 44 18.91 -1.28 3.58
CA ASP A 44 19.08 0.10 4.09
C ASP A 44 17.72 0.78 4.29
N SER A 45 16.79 0.56 3.35
CA SER A 45 15.42 1.04 3.45
C SER A 45 14.48 0.26 2.53
N ILE A 46 13.18 0.30 2.85
CA ILE A 46 12.12 -0.14 1.95
C ILE A 46 11.12 0.99 1.87
N THR A 47 10.84 1.48 0.67
CA THR A 47 9.79 2.47 0.43
C THR A 47 8.68 1.89 -0.42
N VAL A 48 7.45 2.31 -0.13
CA VAL A 48 6.24 1.89 -0.84
C VAL A 48 5.48 3.11 -1.32
N GLU A 49 5.12 3.11 -2.59
CA GLU A 49 4.40 4.20 -3.24
C GLU A 49 3.14 3.68 -3.93
N LEU A 50 2.00 4.32 -3.66
CA LEU A 50 0.81 4.21 -4.51
C LEU A 50 1.01 5.14 -5.71
N VAL A 51 1.42 4.59 -6.85
CA VAL A 51 1.76 5.39 -8.03
C VAL A 51 0.52 6.12 -8.55
N GLY A 52 0.61 7.45 -8.66
CA GLY A 52 -0.53 8.31 -8.99
C GLY A 52 -1.43 8.66 -7.80
N GLY A 53 -1.05 8.25 -6.58
CA GLY A 53 -1.65 8.70 -5.34
C GLY A 53 -1.23 10.12 -4.96
N THR A 54 -1.82 10.64 -3.87
CA THR A 54 -1.53 12.00 -3.37
C THR A 54 -0.34 12.07 -2.42
N LYS A 55 0.17 10.92 -1.97
CA LYS A 55 1.35 10.80 -1.13
C LYS A 55 2.47 10.16 -1.96
N GLY A 56 3.70 10.66 -1.78
CA GLY A 56 4.89 10.05 -2.38
C GLY A 56 5.28 8.74 -1.70
N PRO A 57 6.48 8.22 -1.97
CA PRO A 57 7.00 7.03 -1.30
C PRO A 57 6.97 7.16 0.22
N VAL A 58 6.52 6.10 0.88
CA VAL A 58 6.50 5.96 2.34
C VAL A 58 7.54 4.93 2.73
N GLU A 59 8.53 5.35 3.52
CA GLU A 59 9.50 4.44 4.12
C GLU A 59 8.83 3.58 5.20
N LEU A 60 9.08 2.28 5.14
CA LEU A 60 8.53 1.32 6.10
C LEU A 60 9.44 1.19 7.32
N ASP A 61 8.84 0.94 8.46
CA ASP A 61 9.54 0.58 9.69
C ASP A 61 9.93 -0.91 9.72
N GLU A 62 10.45 -1.36 10.87
CA GLU A 62 10.89 -2.74 11.10
C GLU A 62 9.77 -3.78 10.90
N ASP A 63 8.50 -3.39 11.11
CA ASP A 63 7.34 -4.26 10.89
C ASP A 63 7.01 -4.44 9.41
N ARG A 64 7.58 -3.59 8.54
CA ARG A 64 7.44 -3.60 7.08
C ARG A 64 5.98 -3.58 6.63
N MET A 65 5.12 -2.96 7.42
CA MET A 65 3.69 -2.87 7.15
C MET A 65 3.36 -1.58 6.43
N PHE A 66 2.75 -1.70 5.26
CA PHE A 66 2.18 -0.57 4.54
C PHE A 66 0.67 -0.53 4.72
N VAL A 67 0.13 0.66 5.00
CA VAL A 67 -1.31 0.93 4.96
C VAL A 67 -1.58 2.08 4.00
N GLY A 68 -2.30 1.79 2.92
CA GLY A 68 -2.67 2.77 1.89
C GLY A 68 -4.17 2.86 1.70
N ARG A 69 -4.72 4.08 1.62
CA ARG A 69 -6.13 4.31 1.29
C ARG A 69 -6.34 4.32 -0.22
N ILE A 70 -7.19 3.42 -0.72
CA ILE A 70 -7.55 3.31 -2.13
C ILE A 70 -8.91 4.00 -2.36
N LYS A 71 -8.88 5.24 -2.84
CA LYS A 71 -10.09 6.07 -3.05
C LYS A 71 -10.89 5.66 -4.29
N ASP A 72 -10.19 5.29 -5.36
CA ASP A 72 -10.80 4.91 -6.62
C ASP A 72 -9.87 3.99 -7.43
N LYS A 73 -10.29 3.66 -8.66
CA LYS A 73 -9.62 2.71 -9.56
C LYS A 73 -8.61 3.32 -10.53
N THR A 74 -8.30 4.61 -10.39
CA THR A 74 -7.24 5.26 -11.16
C THR A 74 -5.87 4.81 -10.72
N ILE A 75 -5.68 4.57 -9.41
CA ILE A 75 -4.46 3.98 -8.85
C ILE A 75 -4.46 2.47 -9.15
N LYS A 76 -3.45 2.03 -9.90
CA LYS A 76 -3.33 0.65 -10.38
C LYS A 76 -2.02 -0.01 -10.02
N THR A 77 -1.07 0.73 -9.48
CA THR A 77 0.27 0.22 -9.21
C THR A 77 0.71 0.58 -7.80
N ILE A 78 1.26 -0.40 -7.09
CA ILE A 78 2.14 -0.16 -5.95
C ILE A 78 3.56 -0.37 -6.42
N LYS A 79 4.42 0.62 -6.19
CA LYS A 79 5.86 0.52 -6.43
C LYS A 79 6.53 0.30 -5.09
N VAL A 80 7.33 -0.75 -4.98
CA VAL A 80 8.17 -1.04 -3.83
C VAL A 80 9.61 -0.85 -4.27
N THR A 81 10.36 -0.04 -3.55
CA THR A 81 11.79 0.15 -3.75
C THR A 81 12.52 -0.34 -2.51
N THR A 82 13.39 -1.33 -2.67
CA THR A 82 14.33 -1.78 -1.64
C THR A 82 15.70 -1.24 -1.97
N THR A 83 16.33 -0.55 -1.01
CA THR A 83 17.68 -0.02 -1.16
C THR A 83 18.67 -0.88 -0.37
N VAL A 84 19.77 -1.26 -1.00
CA VAL A 84 20.87 -2.04 -0.38
C VAL A 84 22.19 -1.53 -0.94
N ASP A 85 23.10 -1.09 -0.08
CA ASP A 85 24.42 -0.56 -0.46
C ASP A 85 24.31 0.51 -1.57
N GLU A 86 23.38 1.46 -1.38
CA GLU A 86 23.04 2.54 -2.33
C GLU A 86 22.43 2.06 -3.67
N GLN A 87 22.13 0.77 -3.83
CA GLN A 87 21.48 0.21 -5.03
C GLN A 87 19.98 0.04 -4.81
N GLU A 88 19.18 0.46 -5.80
CA GLU A 88 17.73 0.33 -5.77
C GLU A 88 17.24 -0.90 -6.54
N TYR A 89 16.40 -1.69 -5.89
CA TYR A 89 15.65 -2.81 -6.46
C TYR A 89 14.17 -2.45 -6.47
N VAL A 90 13.56 -2.40 -7.66
CA VAL A 90 12.18 -1.94 -7.83
C VAL A 90 11.27 -3.08 -8.25
N GLU A 91 10.20 -3.27 -7.47
CA GLU A 91 9.11 -4.17 -7.79
C GLU A 91 7.80 -3.39 -7.95
N ASN A 92 7.07 -3.68 -9.02
CA ASN A 92 5.77 -3.07 -9.28
C ASN A 92 4.68 -4.13 -9.16
N TYR A 93 3.65 -3.81 -8.37
CA TYR A 93 2.50 -4.66 -8.12
C TYR A 93 1.23 -4.07 -8.72
N ASP A 94 0.56 -4.84 -9.57
CA ASP A 94 -0.75 -4.49 -10.13
C ASP A 94 -1.85 -4.67 -9.07
N ILE A 95 -2.54 -3.57 -8.74
CA ILE A 95 -3.70 -3.54 -7.82
C ILE A 95 -5.02 -3.24 -8.55
N SER A 96 -5.02 -3.20 -9.89
CA SER A 96 -6.19 -2.85 -10.70
C SER A 96 -7.40 -3.74 -10.40
N ARG A 97 -7.17 -4.98 -9.99
CA ARG A 97 -8.20 -6.00 -9.70
C ARG A 97 -8.69 -6.06 -8.26
N LEU A 98 -8.33 -5.10 -7.40
CA LEU A 98 -9.00 -4.97 -6.12
C LEU A 98 -10.52 -4.73 -6.32
N VAL A 99 -11.35 -5.10 -5.39
CA VAL A 99 -12.77 -4.73 -5.39
C VAL A 99 -13.00 -3.84 -4.18
N LEU A 100 -13.59 -2.67 -4.37
CA LEU A 100 -13.88 -1.74 -3.28
C LEU A 100 -15.35 -1.90 -2.92
N THR A 101 -15.67 -2.28 -1.69
CA THR A 101 -17.07 -2.26 -1.25
C THR A 101 -17.49 -0.82 -0.96
N PRO A 102 -18.77 -0.47 -1.19
CA PRO A 102 -19.29 0.81 -0.73
C PRO A 102 -19.31 0.88 0.81
N ALA A 103 -19.58 2.07 1.35
CA ALA A 103 -19.97 2.21 2.75
C ALA A 103 -21.18 1.32 3.02
N SER A 104 -21.15 0.57 4.13
CA SER A 104 -22.33 -0.14 4.62
C SER A 104 -23.35 0.88 5.11
N GLU A 105 -24.60 0.73 4.69
CA GLU A 105 -25.75 1.46 5.22
C GLU A 105 -26.00 1.16 6.70
#